data_AF-H6UEM0-F1
#
_entry.id   AF-H6UEM0-F1
#
_cell.length_a   1.000
_cell.length_b   1.000
_cell.length_c   1.000
_cell.angle_alpha   90.00
_cell.angle_beta   90.00
_cell.angle_gamma   90.00
#
_symmetry.space_group_name_H-M   'P 1'
#
loop_
_entity.id
_entity.type
_entity.pdbx_description
1 polymer ?
#
loop_
_entity_poly.entity_id
_entity_poly.type
_entity_poly.pdbx_seq_one_letter_code
_entity_poly.pdbx_strand_id
1 'polypeptide(L)'
;TPIAPSMPAVPSFGSDSFRGGLAVRTDQPARSTISGSGGGGGGIDNGAFQELEIETPAGMHDSHRGANGGNTSTSKWAVSLNDFRLLTVIGRGSYAKVVQAEHIATRQIYAIKIIKKEMFNEDEDIDWVQTEKSVFEAASNYPFLVGLHSCFQTESRLFFVIEFVPGGDLMFHMQQQRKLPEEHARFYAGEIILALHFLHSRGIIYRDLKLDNVLIDAEGHIKLTDYGMCKENVNPGDVTSTFCGTPNYIAPEILRGDEY
;
A
#
# COMPACT_ATOMS: atom_id res chain seq x y z
N THR A 1 -14.04 -39.45 6.24
CA THR A 1 -13.92 -38.10 5.66
C THR A 1 -14.61 -37.13 6.60
N PRO A 2 -13.88 -36.32 7.39
CA PRO A 2 -14.56 -35.34 8.23
C PRO A 2 -15.05 -34.20 7.35
N ILE A 3 -16.33 -33.89 7.52
CA ILE A 3 -17.05 -32.80 6.85
C ILE A 3 -16.48 -31.49 7.38
N ALA A 4 -15.98 -30.64 6.49
CA ALA A 4 -15.51 -29.30 6.83
C ALA A 4 -16.69 -28.47 7.38
N PRO A 5 -16.51 -27.72 8.49
CA PRO A 5 -17.56 -26.85 8.99
C PRO A 5 -17.82 -25.72 7.98
N SER A 6 -19.10 -25.47 7.71
CA SER A 6 -19.56 -24.35 6.90
C SER A 6 -19.07 -23.02 7.50
N MET A 7 -18.34 -22.23 6.72
CA MET A 7 -17.92 -20.89 7.12
C MET A 7 -19.15 -19.99 7.37
N PRO A 8 -19.12 -19.11 8.38
CA PRO A 8 -20.17 -18.13 8.59
C PRO A 8 -20.26 -17.18 7.39
N ALA A 9 -21.48 -16.77 7.04
CA ALA A 9 -21.71 -15.84 5.95
C ALA A 9 -21.02 -14.50 6.24
N VAL A 10 -20.30 -13.99 5.23
CA VAL A 10 -19.75 -12.63 5.22
C VAL A 10 -20.86 -11.63 5.52
N PRO A 11 -20.68 -10.67 6.45
CA PRO A 11 -21.68 -9.64 6.71
C PRO A 11 -21.87 -8.75 5.48
N SER A 12 -23.07 -8.77 4.90
CA SER A 12 -23.47 -7.92 3.79
C SER A 12 -23.69 -6.48 4.27
N PHE A 13 -22.94 -5.51 3.72
CA PHE A 13 -23.23 -4.09 3.93
C PHE A 13 -24.38 -3.65 3.03
N GLY A 14 -25.58 -3.54 3.61
CA GLY A 14 -26.76 -3.02 2.94
C GLY A 14 -26.68 -1.50 2.72
N SER A 15 -26.88 -1.08 1.48
CA SER A 15 -27.14 0.30 1.10
C SER A 15 -28.64 0.60 1.26
N ASP A 16 -29.04 1.35 2.31
CA ASP A 16 -30.05 2.41 2.19
C ASP A 16 -30.35 3.17 3.50
N SER A 17 -30.20 4.50 3.39
CA SER A 17 -30.90 5.61 4.06
C SER A 17 -31.31 5.54 5.54
N PHE A 18 -30.92 6.55 6.34
CA PHE A 18 -31.88 7.54 6.88
C PHE A 18 -31.20 8.76 7.53
N ARG A 19 -31.82 9.91 7.26
CA ARG A 19 -31.54 11.27 7.76
C ARG A 19 -31.76 11.38 9.27
N GLY A 20 -31.01 12.27 9.92
CA GLY A 20 -31.39 12.83 11.24
C GLY A 20 -30.19 13.35 12.01
N GLY A 21 -30.02 14.67 12.08
CA GLY A 21 -28.86 15.31 12.70
C GLY A 21 -28.96 15.49 14.22
N LEU A 22 -27.81 15.72 14.85
CA LEU A 22 -27.59 16.83 15.78
C LEU A 22 -26.07 17.02 15.98
N ALA A 23 -25.62 18.26 15.89
CA ALA A 23 -24.23 18.67 15.99
C ALA A 23 -23.79 18.86 17.45
N VAL A 24 -22.57 18.43 17.78
CA VAL A 24 -21.74 19.03 18.83
C VAL A 24 -20.31 19.10 18.31
N ARG A 25 -19.78 20.33 18.22
CA ARG A 25 -18.42 20.67 17.76
C ARG A 25 -17.41 20.46 18.88
N THR A 26 -16.26 19.89 18.55
CA THR A 26 -14.96 20.21 19.13
C THR A 26 -13.89 20.09 18.05
N ASP A 27 -13.10 21.14 17.89
CA ASP A 27 -12.18 21.42 16.78
C ASP A 27 -11.03 20.42 16.61
N GLN A 28 -10.79 20.01 15.36
CA GLN A 28 -9.52 19.47 14.83
C GLN A 28 -9.27 20.05 13.44
N PRO A 29 -8.00 20.22 13.00
CA PRO A 29 -7.66 20.96 11.79
C PRO A 29 -8.15 20.25 10.52
N ALA A 30 -8.65 21.05 9.58
CA ALA A 30 -9.46 20.65 8.45
C ALA A 30 -8.77 19.66 7.48
N ARG A 31 -9.36 18.46 7.32
CA ARG A 31 -9.30 17.70 6.07
C ARG A 31 -10.34 18.29 5.11
N SER A 32 -9.90 18.68 3.92
CA SER A 32 -10.77 19.21 2.87
C SER A 32 -11.74 18.14 2.36
N THR A 33 -13.01 18.33 2.68
CA THR A 33 -14.15 17.63 2.08
C THR A 33 -14.37 18.19 0.67
N ILE A 34 -14.28 17.35 -0.36
CA ILE A 34 -14.87 17.67 -1.67
C ILE A 34 -16.10 16.78 -1.84
N SER A 35 -17.25 17.43 -1.84
CA SER A 35 -18.55 16.88 -2.17
C SER A 35 -18.65 16.73 -3.70
N GLY A 36 -19.22 15.61 -4.15
CA GLY A 36 -19.45 15.34 -5.56
C GLY A 36 -20.64 16.12 -6.11
N SER A 37 -20.47 16.63 -7.33
CA SER A 37 -21.55 16.95 -8.25
C SER A 37 -21.14 16.57 -9.68
N GLY A 38 -21.84 15.56 -10.21
CA GLY A 38 -22.20 15.34 -11.62
C GLY A 38 -21.18 15.55 -12.75
N GLY A 39 -20.83 14.44 -13.40
CA GLY A 39 -20.83 14.34 -14.87
C GLY A 39 -19.54 14.69 -15.61
N GLY A 40 -18.99 13.71 -16.33
CA GLY A 40 -18.02 13.93 -17.41
C GLY A 40 -16.78 13.07 -17.28
N GLY A 41 -16.69 12.01 -18.09
CA GLY A 41 -15.47 11.24 -18.26
C GLY A 41 -14.34 12.13 -18.78
N GLY A 42 -13.38 12.41 -17.91
CA GLY A 42 -12.12 13.06 -18.24
C GLY A 42 -11.02 12.30 -17.53
N GLY A 43 -10.42 11.32 -18.22
CA GLY A 43 -9.16 10.75 -17.76
C GLY A 43 -8.13 11.87 -17.70
N ILE A 44 -7.41 11.99 -16.59
CA ILE A 44 -6.30 12.92 -16.49
C ILE A 44 -5.25 12.46 -17.50
N ASP A 45 -4.86 13.33 -18.41
CA ASP A 45 -3.81 13.06 -19.38
C ASP A 45 -2.53 12.70 -18.60
N ASN A 46 -1.89 11.58 -18.97
CA ASN A 46 -0.69 11.10 -18.28
C ASN A 46 0.37 12.22 -18.23
N GLY A 47 0.45 13.07 -19.28
CA GLY A 47 1.35 14.22 -19.33
C GLY A 47 1.11 15.30 -18.27
N ALA A 48 -0.14 15.55 -17.86
CA ALA A 48 -0.46 16.53 -16.81
C ALA A 48 -0.07 16.01 -15.40
N PHE A 49 -0.12 14.69 -15.20
CA PHE A 49 0.39 14.04 -13.99
C PHE A 49 1.92 13.93 -14.00
N GLN A 50 2.55 13.92 -15.19
CA GLN A 50 3.97 13.70 -15.39
C GLN A 50 4.85 14.92 -15.09
N GLU A 51 4.33 16.14 -15.08
CA GLU A 51 5.18 17.35 -15.08
C GLU A 51 4.87 18.41 -14.00
N LEU A 52 3.79 18.29 -13.21
CA LEU A 52 3.44 19.31 -12.20
C LEU A 52 3.33 18.78 -10.76
N GLU A 53 3.08 17.48 -10.55
CA GLU A 53 3.09 16.85 -9.22
C GLU A 53 4.23 15.83 -9.02
N ILE A 54 5.00 15.57 -10.09
CA ILE A 54 6.05 14.52 -10.12
C ILE A 54 7.44 15.09 -10.47
N GLU A 55 7.58 16.31 -11.03
CA GLU A 55 8.84 17.08 -11.16
C GLU A 55 8.51 18.59 -11.35
N THR A 56 9.27 19.56 -10.79
CA THR A 56 10.19 20.49 -11.53
C THR A 56 10.74 21.60 -10.58
N PRO A 57 11.79 22.38 -10.92
CA PRO A 57 12.98 22.09 -11.75
C PRO A 57 14.31 22.72 -11.24
N ALA A 58 15.46 22.29 -11.78
CA ALA A 58 16.60 23.18 -12.02
C ALA A 58 17.43 22.75 -13.24
N GLY A 59 17.11 23.38 -14.39
CA GLY A 59 18.07 23.85 -15.39
C GLY A 59 18.81 22.83 -16.27
N MET A 60 18.48 22.80 -17.56
CA MET A 60 19.49 23.04 -18.61
C MET A 60 18.79 23.33 -19.94
N HIS A 61 19.15 24.48 -20.52
CA HIS A 61 18.83 24.86 -21.89
C HIS A 61 19.34 23.82 -22.89
N ASP A 62 18.47 23.37 -23.78
CA ASP A 62 18.82 22.58 -24.96
C ASP A 62 19.51 23.48 -26.00
N SER A 63 20.71 23.10 -26.42
CA SER A 63 21.34 23.63 -27.64
C SER A 63 22.25 22.57 -28.28
N HIS A 64 21.68 21.92 -29.30
CA HIS A 64 22.27 21.44 -30.55
C HIS A 64 23.58 20.62 -30.59
N ARG A 65 23.42 19.46 -31.26
CA ARG A 65 24.31 18.79 -32.24
C ARG A 65 25.49 17.96 -31.70
N GLY A 66 25.46 16.66 -32.01
CA GLY A 66 26.66 15.83 -32.14
C GLY A 66 26.35 14.34 -32.06
N ALA A 67 26.47 13.63 -33.18
CA ALA A 67 26.39 12.19 -33.27
C ALA A 67 27.55 11.51 -32.50
N ASN A 68 27.29 10.43 -31.76
CA ASN A 68 28.03 9.18 -31.92
C ASN A 68 27.37 8.01 -31.17
N GLY A 69 27.52 6.82 -31.72
CA GLY A 69 26.93 5.57 -31.21
C GLY A 69 27.45 5.14 -29.84
N GLY A 70 26.53 4.60 -29.06
CA GLY A 70 26.77 3.87 -27.83
C GLY A 70 25.49 3.13 -27.50
N ASN A 71 25.40 1.88 -27.96
CA ASN A 71 24.27 1.00 -27.65
C ASN A 71 24.40 0.57 -26.18
N THR A 72 24.07 1.47 -25.25
CA THR A 72 23.84 1.11 -23.85
C THR A 72 22.50 0.39 -23.80
N SER A 73 22.57 -0.94 -23.78
CA SER A 73 21.43 -1.81 -23.50
C SER A 73 20.92 -1.51 -22.09
N THR A 74 20.07 -0.49 -21.96
CA THR A 74 19.23 -0.32 -20.78
C THR A 74 18.28 -1.51 -20.80
N SER A 75 18.42 -2.41 -19.84
CA SER A 75 17.49 -3.52 -19.63
C SER A 75 16.10 -2.92 -19.44
N LYS A 76 15.33 -2.83 -20.52
CA LYS A 76 14.00 -2.24 -20.53
C LYS A 76 13.11 -3.19 -19.73
N TRP A 77 12.67 -2.74 -18.56
CA TRP A 77 11.69 -3.46 -17.76
C TRP A 77 10.51 -3.88 -18.65
N ALA A 78 10.01 -5.10 -18.48
CA ALA A 78 8.91 -5.63 -19.29
C ALA A 78 7.60 -4.84 -19.10
N VAL A 79 7.51 -4.08 -18.01
CA VAL A 79 6.40 -3.20 -17.62
C VAL A 79 6.95 -1.82 -17.27
N SER A 80 6.23 -0.77 -17.62
CA SER A 80 6.57 0.63 -17.40
C SER A 80 5.34 1.46 -17.00
N LEU A 81 5.55 2.70 -16.57
CA LEU A 81 4.45 3.60 -16.21
C LEU A 81 3.50 3.88 -17.40
N ASN A 82 4.01 3.80 -18.64
CA ASN A 82 3.22 4.03 -19.85
C ASN A 82 2.19 2.94 -20.11
N ASP A 83 2.31 1.79 -19.47
CA ASP A 83 1.34 0.69 -19.57
C ASP A 83 0.09 0.94 -18.71
N PHE A 84 0.09 2.02 -17.92
CA PHE A 84 -0.97 2.37 -16.99
C PHE A 84 -1.55 3.76 -17.26
N ARG A 85 -2.86 3.89 -17.06
CA ARG A 85 -3.55 5.17 -16.91
C ARG A 85 -3.67 5.48 -15.44
N LEU A 86 -3.05 6.56 -14.98
CA LEU A 86 -3.17 7.01 -13.58
C LEU A 86 -4.54 7.65 -13.35
N LEU A 87 -5.21 7.29 -12.27
CA LEU A 87 -6.57 7.73 -11.98
C LEU A 87 -6.60 8.75 -10.84
N THR A 88 -6.32 8.31 -9.61
CA THR A 88 -6.41 9.17 -8.43
C THR A 88 -5.40 8.78 -7.36
N VAL A 89 -4.99 9.75 -6.53
CA VAL A 89 -4.13 9.49 -5.38
C VAL A 89 -4.98 8.92 -4.25
N ILE A 90 -4.64 7.70 -3.80
CA ILE A 90 -5.36 6.99 -2.74
C ILE A 90 -4.58 6.94 -1.42
N GLY A 91 -3.28 7.23 -1.45
CA GLY A 91 -2.45 7.28 -0.25
C GLY A 91 -1.28 8.26 -0.40
N ARG A 92 -0.95 8.95 0.70
CA ARG A 92 0.23 9.81 0.82
C ARG A 92 0.92 9.51 2.14
N GLY A 93 2.13 8.98 2.07
CA GLY A 93 3.04 8.89 3.20
C GLY A 93 4.20 9.87 3.05
N SER A 94 5.09 9.90 4.03
CA SER A 94 6.29 10.73 4.00
C SER A 94 7.22 10.39 2.82
N TYR A 95 7.24 9.11 2.42
CA TYR A 95 8.22 8.58 1.45
C TYR A 95 7.60 7.92 0.23
N ALA A 96 6.29 7.66 0.27
CA ALA A 96 5.55 6.97 -0.78
C ALA A 96 4.26 7.71 -1.14
N LYS A 97 3.94 7.74 -2.43
CA LYS A 97 2.63 8.14 -2.95
C LYS A 97 1.97 6.89 -3.55
N VAL A 98 0.72 6.61 -3.18
CA VAL A 98 -0.04 5.49 -3.73
C VAL A 98 -1.12 6.03 -4.65
N VAL A 99 -1.13 5.55 -5.89
CA VAL A 99 -2.03 6.01 -6.96
C VAL A 99 -2.83 4.83 -7.48
N GLN A 100 -4.15 4.97 -7.59
CA GLN A 100 -4.99 4.02 -8.31
C GLN A 100 -4.72 4.16 -9.80
N ALA A 101 -4.53 3.05 -10.51
CA ALA A 101 -4.22 3.05 -11.94
C ALA A 101 -4.95 1.91 -12.66
N GLU A 102 -5.28 2.13 -13.94
CA GLU A 102 -5.85 1.13 -14.84
C GLU A 102 -4.76 0.64 -15.81
N HIS A 103 -4.50 -0.66 -15.85
CA HIS A 103 -3.63 -1.23 -16.88
C HIS A 103 -4.32 -1.15 -18.24
N ILE A 104 -3.70 -0.47 -19.20
CA ILE A 104 -4.38 -0.04 -20.44
C ILE A 104 -4.85 -1.24 -21.27
N ALA A 105 -4.03 -2.29 -21.37
CA ALA A 105 -4.32 -3.44 -22.20
C ALA A 105 -5.42 -4.34 -21.62
N THR A 106 -5.42 -4.56 -20.30
CA THR A 106 -6.36 -5.50 -19.64
C THR A 106 -7.54 -4.82 -18.98
N ARG A 107 -7.52 -3.49 -18.83
CA ARG A 107 -8.50 -2.70 -18.06
C ARG A 107 -8.58 -3.06 -16.59
N GLN A 108 -7.61 -3.81 -16.08
CA GLN A 108 -7.53 -4.20 -14.68
C GLN A 108 -7.09 -3.01 -13.83
N ILE A 109 -7.73 -2.83 -12.67
CA ILE A 109 -7.38 -1.79 -11.70
C ILE A 109 -6.31 -2.30 -10.74
N TYR A 110 -5.32 -1.45 -10.48
CA TYR A 110 -4.20 -1.66 -9.57
C TYR A 110 -3.98 -0.45 -8.68
N ALA A 111 -3.25 -0.64 -7.59
CA ALA A 111 -2.60 0.44 -6.87
C ALA A 111 -1.11 0.46 -7.26
N ILE A 112 -0.55 1.65 -7.46
CA ILE A 112 0.87 1.84 -7.74
C ILE A 112 1.47 2.61 -6.57
N LYS A 113 2.32 1.93 -5.78
CA LYS A 113 3.13 2.56 -4.74
C LYS A 113 4.40 3.13 -5.39
N ILE A 114 4.55 4.45 -5.31
CA ILE A 114 5.65 5.22 -5.92
C ILE A 114 6.56 5.71 -4.80
N ILE A 115 7.81 5.27 -4.80
CA ILE A 115 8.82 5.63 -3.79
C ILE A 115 9.92 6.45 -4.46
N LYS A 116 10.37 7.51 -3.81
CA LYS A 116 11.45 8.35 -4.32
C LYS A 116 12.82 7.77 -3.96
N LYS A 117 13.75 7.74 -4.91
CA LYS A 117 15.10 7.24 -4.68
C LYS A 117 16.05 8.22 -4.02
N GLU A 118 15.74 9.52 -4.06
CA GLU A 118 16.51 10.55 -3.33
C GLU A 118 16.58 10.31 -1.82
N MET A 119 15.76 9.39 -1.31
CA MET A 119 15.72 8.98 0.09
C MET A 119 16.69 7.84 0.42
N PHE A 120 17.36 7.25 -0.57
CA PHE A 120 18.26 6.11 -0.41
C PHE A 120 19.73 6.56 -0.41
N ASN A 121 20.46 6.25 0.66
CA ASN A 121 21.91 6.25 0.78
C ASN A 121 22.49 4.91 0.27
N GLU A 122 23.65 4.94 -0.38
CA GLU A 122 24.03 3.97 -1.43
C GLU A 122 24.06 2.47 -1.05
N ASP A 123 24.25 2.08 0.21
CA ASP A 123 24.49 0.67 0.59
C ASP A 123 23.33 -0.02 1.36
N GLU A 124 22.73 0.60 2.39
CA GLU A 124 21.65 -0.03 3.19
C GLU A 124 20.29 -0.10 2.46
N ASP A 125 20.14 0.70 1.41
CA ASP A 125 18.84 0.92 0.77
C ASP A 125 18.57 0.02 -0.43
N ILE A 126 19.62 -0.52 -1.07
CA ILE A 126 19.45 -1.58 -2.08
C ILE A 126 18.85 -2.82 -1.42
N ASP A 127 19.33 -3.16 -0.23
CA ASP A 127 18.84 -4.28 0.58
C ASP A 127 17.39 -4.06 1.00
N TRP A 128 17.00 -2.83 1.35
CA TRP A 128 15.62 -2.50 1.69
C TRP A 128 14.66 -2.72 0.53
N VAL A 129 15.01 -2.24 -0.67
CA VAL A 129 14.17 -2.41 -1.87
C VAL A 129 14.04 -3.87 -2.27
N GLN A 130 15.13 -4.63 -2.16
CA GLN A 130 15.12 -6.08 -2.42
C GLN A 130 14.25 -6.82 -1.39
N THR A 131 14.35 -6.44 -0.12
CA THR A 131 13.51 -6.98 0.96
C THR A 131 12.04 -6.69 0.70
N GLU A 132 11.67 -5.44 0.42
CA GLU A 132 10.27 -5.07 0.17
C GLU A 132 9.70 -5.86 -1.03
N LYS A 133 10.48 -5.99 -2.11
CA LYS A 133 10.10 -6.81 -3.27
C LYS A 133 9.93 -8.29 -2.90
N SER A 134 10.86 -8.87 -2.14
CA SER A 134 10.82 -10.27 -1.70
C SER A 134 9.58 -10.56 -0.86
N VAL A 135 9.25 -9.68 0.11
CA VAL A 135 8.05 -9.84 0.92
C VAL A 135 6.79 -9.76 0.06
N PHE A 136 6.74 -8.83 -0.88
CA PHE A 136 5.64 -8.72 -1.85
C PHE A 136 5.47 -10.00 -2.68
N GLU A 137 6.56 -10.59 -3.17
CA GLU A 137 6.51 -11.84 -3.93
C GLU A 137 6.06 -13.03 -3.05
N ALA A 138 6.52 -13.09 -1.80
CA ALA A 138 6.07 -14.07 -0.83
C ALA A 138 4.57 -13.93 -0.51
N ALA A 139 4.06 -12.69 -0.50
CA ALA A 139 2.67 -12.35 -0.23
C ALA A 139 1.70 -12.66 -1.38
N SER A 140 2.14 -12.61 -2.64
CA SER A 140 1.29 -12.65 -3.85
C SER A 140 0.34 -13.85 -4.00
N ASN A 141 0.45 -14.88 -3.16
CA ASN A 141 -0.40 -16.07 -3.20
C ASN A 141 -1.14 -16.35 -1.88
N TYR A 142 -1.21 -15.39 -0.95
CA TYR A 142 -1.93 -15.54 0.29
C TYR A 142 -3.18 -14.64 0.34
N PRO A 143 -4.37 -15.15 0.71
CA PRO A 143 -5.63 -14.42 0.55
C PRO A 143 -5.67 -13.10 1.33
N PHE A 144 -5.06 -13.08 2.52
CA PHE A 144 -5.11 -11.95 3.46
C PHE A 144 -3.90 -11.01 3.36
N LEU A 145 -3.13 -11.10 2.28
CA LEU A 145 -1.99 -10.23 2.00
C LEU A 145 -2.18 -9.59 0.62
N VAL A 146 -1.88 -8.30 0.50
CA VAL A 146 -1.86 -7.60 -0.80
C VAL A 146 -0.74 -8.16 -1.65
N GLY A 147 -1.09 -8.64 -2.84
CA GLY A 147 -0.14 -9.22 -3.79
C GLY A 147 0.53 -8.19 -4.72
N LEU A 148 1.72 -8.54 -5.19
CA LEU A 148 2.46 -7.82 -6.22
C LEU A 148 2.15 -8.37 -7.60
N HIS A 149 1.80 -7.47 -8.53
CA HIS A 149 1.67 -7.78 -9.95
C HIS A 149 3.02 -7.60 -10.66
N SER A 150 3.67 -6.46 -10.48
CA SER A 150 4.94 -6.15 -11.14
C SER A 150 5.66 -5.00 -10.43
N CYS A 151 6.98 -4.95 -10.54
CA CYS A 151 7.78 -3.81 -10.11
C CYS A 151 8.58 -3.25 -11.30
N PHE A 152 8.82 -1.94 -11.30
CA PHE A 152 9.74 -1.29 -12.23
C PHE A 152 10.33 -0.02 -11.59
N GLN A 153 11.34 0.56 -12.24
CA GLN A 153 11.99 1.78 -11.75
C GLN A 153 12.32 2.75 -12.88
N THR A 154 12.36 4.04 -12.53
CA THR A 154 13.01 5.09 -13.32
C THR A 154 14.34 5.46 -12.66
N GLU A 155 15.03 6.48 -13.16
CA GLU A 155 16.25 6.99 -12.51
C GLU A 155 15.95 7.46 -11.07
N SER A 156 14.86 8.19 -10.86
CA SER A 156 14.54 8.85 -9.59
C SER A 156 13.53 8.11 -8.71
N ARG A 157 12.87 7.04 -9.19
CA ARG A 157 11.72 6.41 -8.48
C ARG A 157 11.65 4.90 -8.63
N LEU A 158 11.04 4.26 -7.64
CA LEU A 158 10.60 2.86 -7.65
C LEU A 158 9.08 2.79 -7.72
N PHE A 159 8.57 1.79 -8.44
CA PHE A 159 7.15 1.56 -8.65
C PHE A 159 6.81 0.12 -8.34
N PHE A 160 5.89 -0.07 -7.40
CA PHE A 160 5.29 -1.37 -7.10
C PHE A 160 3.84 -1.34 -7.56
N VAL A 161 3.52 -2.12 -8.57
CA VAL A 161 2.15 -2.35 -9.04
C VAL A 161 1.59 -3.50 -8.23
N ILE A 162 0.63 -3.18 -7.37
CA ILE A 162 0.06 -4.09 -6.38
C ILE A 162 -1.45 -4.20 -6.59
N GLU A 163 -2.03 -5.27 -6.04
CA GLU A 163 -3.48 -5.47 -6.00
C GLU A 163 -4.19 -4.22 -5.45
N PHE A 164 -5.25 -3.78 -6.15
CA PHE A 164 -6.13 -2.74 -5.63
C PHE A 164 -7.26 -3.37 -4.80
N VAL A 165 -7.34 -2.97 -3.54
CA VAL A 165 -8.35 -3.45 -2.59
C VAL A 165 -9.42 -2.35 -2.40
N PRO A 166 -10.68 -2.56 -2.86
CA PRO A 166 -11.63 -1.46 -3.06
C PRO A 166 -12.39 -0.99 -1.81
N GLY A 167 -12.44 -1.77 -0.72
CA GLY A 167 -13.28 -1.49 0.45
C GLY A 167 -12.69 -0.51 1.47
N GLY A 168 -11.53 0.09 1.17
CA GLY A 168 -10.84 1.01 2.07
C GLY A 168 -10.13 0.32 3.24
N ASP A 169 -9.64 1.10 4.19
CA ASP A 169 -8.90 0.61 5.37
C ASP A 169 -9.79 0.52 6.63
N LEU A 170 -9.38 -0.32 7.58
CA LEU A 170 -10.12 -0.54 8.82
C LEU A 170 -10.19 0.74 9.68
N MET A 171 -9.26 1.68 9.55
CA MET A 171 -9.31 2.98 10.22
C MET A 171 -10.54 3.78 9.75
N PHE A 172 -10.78 3.86 8.44
CA PHE A 172 -11.95 4.50 7.87
C PHE A 172 -13.26 3.89 8.40
N HIS A 173 -13.33 2.56 8.49
CA HIS A 173 -14.49 1.87 9.04
C HIS A 173 -14.68 2.16 10.54
N MET A 174 -13.59 2.18 11.31
CA MET A 174 -13.61 2.51 12.74
C MET A 174 -14.05 3.95 13.01
N GLN A 175 -13.69 4.90 12.16
CA GLN A 175 -14.13 6.29 12.28
C GLN A 175 -15.66 6.45 12.12
N GLN A 176 -16.27 5.60 11.30
CA GLN A 176 -17.73 5.61 11.10
C GLN A 176 -18.46 4.84 12.21
N GLN A 177 -18.00 3.64 12.54
CA GLN A 177 -18.69 2.76 13.49
C GLN A 177 -18.36 3.06 14.95
N ARG A 178 -17.28 3.78 15.23
CA ARG A 178 -16.66 4.05 16.54
C ARG A 178 -16.15 2.81 17.28
N LYS A 179 -16.89 1.70 17.25
CA LYS A 179 -16.56 0.43 17.90
C LYS A 179 -17.15 -0.73 17.12
N LEU A 180 -16.37 -1.80 16.95
CA LEU A 180 -16.85 -3.05 16.38
C LEU A 180 -17.56 -3.91 17.44
N PRO A 181 -18.66 -4.60 17.08
CA PRO A 181 -19.15 -5.76 17.82
C PRO A 181 -18.05 -6.81 17.97
N GLU A 182 -18.08 -7.58 19.06
CA GLU A 182 -17.07 -8.60 19.34
C GLU A 182 -16.96 -9.65 18.23
N GLU A 183 -18.09 -10.01 17.61
CA GLU A 183 -18.12 -10.94 16.49
C GLU A 183 -17.32 -10.45 15.28
N HIS A 184 -17.45 -9.16 14.92
CA HIS A 184 -16.69 -8.55 13.83
C HIS A 184 -15.21 -8.43 14.19
N ALA A 185 -14.91 -8.02 15.42
CA ALA A 185 -13.53 -7.95 15.90
C ALA A 185 -12.86 -9.33 15.87
N ARG A 186 -13.57 -10.39 16.26
CA ARG A 186 -13.09 -11.78 16.21
C ARG A 186 -12.84 -12.24 14.78
N PHE A 187 -13.73 -11.91 13.85
CA PHE A 187 -13.58 -12.23 12.43
C PHE A 187 -12.29 -11.61 11.86
N TYR A 188 -12.14 -10.29 11.95
CA TYR A 188 -10.95 -9.60 11.44
C TYR A 188 -9.68 -10.02 12.16
N ALA A 189 -9.71 -10.20 13.48
CA ALA A 189 -8.55 -10.67 14.23
C ALA A 189 -8.11 -12.07 13.79
N GLY A 190 -9.06 -12.97 13.49
CA GLY A 190 -8.75 -14.30 12.97
C GLY A 190 -7.97 -14.24 11.66
N GLU A 191 -8.42 -13.42 10.71
CA GLU A 191 -7.75 -13.26 9.41
C GLU A 191 -6.39 -12.57 9.53
N ILE A 192 -6.27 -11.55 10.39
CA ILE A 192 -4.99 -10.89 10.70
C ILE A 192 -4.01 -11.90 11.30
N ILE A 193 -4.44 -12.74 12.24
CA ILE A 193 -3.59 -13.79 12.83
C ILE A 193 -3.12 -14.77 11.75
N LEU A 194 -3.99 -15.17 10.83
CA LEU A 194 -3.63 -16.04 9.72
C LEU A 194 -2.61 -15.38 8.77
N ALA A 195 -2.74 -14.09 8.48
CA ALA A 195 -1.77 -13.33 7.69
C ALA A 195 -0.41 -13.23 8.37
N LEU A 196 -0.39 -12.88 9.66
CA LEU A 196 0.84 -12.78 10.44
C LEU A 196 1.51 -14.15 10.62
N HIS A 197 0.74 -15.20 10.88
CA HIS A 197 1.27 -16.56 10.98
C HIS A 197 1.95 -16.99 9.67
N PHE A 198 1.35 -16.69 8.52
CA PHE A 198 1.96 -16.95 7.22
C PHE A 198 3.31 -16.25 7.06
N LEU A 199 3.39 -14.96 7.40
CA LEU A 199 4.63 -14.18 7.35
C LEU A 199 5.69 -14.75 8.31
N HIS A 200 5.31 -14.99 9.56
CA HIS A 200 6.22 -15.53 10.59
C HIS A 200 6.74 -16.92 10.20
N SER A 201 5.91 -17.77 9.57
CA SER A 201 6.34 -19.09 9.07
C SER A 201 7.41 -19.02 7.96
N ARG A 202 7.61 -17.85 7.36
CA ARG A 202 8.64 -17.55 6.36
C ARG A 202 9.80 -16.73 6.90
N GLY A 203 9.86 -16.54 8.23
CA GLY A 203 10.89 -15.71 8.86
C GLY A 203 10.75 -14.23 8.54
N ILE A 204 9.51 -13.76 8.40
CA ILE A 204 9.19 -12.35 8.11
C ILE A 204 8.44 -11.75 9.30
N ILE A 205 9.00 -10.69 9.91
CA ILE A 205 8.32 -9.88 10.93
C ILE A 205 7.71 -8.66 10.25
N TYR A 206 6.40 -8.44 10.41
CA TYR A 206 5.66 -7.37 9.69
C TYR A 206 5.91 -5.95 10.25
N ARG A 207 6.01 -5.81 11.58
CA ARG A 207 6.39 -4.57 12.33
C ARG A 207 5.53 -3.31 12.18
N ASP A 208 4.57 -3.24 11.25
CA ASP A 208 3.70 -2.06 11.08
C ASP A 208 2.21 -2.40 11.04
N LEU A 209 1.76 -3.27 11.95
CA LEU A 209 0.33 -3.54 12.13
C LEU A 209 -0.37 -2.35 12.75
N LYS A 210 -1.27 -1.73 11.97
CA LYS A 210 -2.15 -0.63 12.38
C LYS A 210 -3.42 -0.65 11.55
N LEU A 211 -4.47 0.02 12.03
CA LEU A 211 -5.77 0.06 11.35
C LEU A 211 -5.69 0.57 9.91
N ASP A 212 -4.80 1.52 9.62
CA ASP A 212 -4.57 2.08 8.28
C ASP A 212 -3.99 1.06 7.29
N ASN A 213 -3.30 0.02 7.78
CA ASN A 213 -2.66 -1.01 6.95
C ASN A 213 -3.49 -2.31 6.84
N VAL A 214 -4.70 -2.33 7.40
CA VAL A 214 -5.65 -3.44 7.26
C VAL A 214 -6.71 -3.00 6.25
N LEU A 215 -6.56 -3.40 4.99
CA LEU A 215 -7.53 -3.11 3.94
C LEU A 215 -8.69 -4.11 3.99
N ILE A 216 -9.85 -3.73 3.47
CA ILE A 216 -11.03 -4.59 3.34
C ILE A 216 -11.37 -4.73 1.87
N ASP A 217 -11.51 -5.95 1.36
CA ASP A 217 -11.88 -6.21 -0.04
C ASP A 217 -13.39 -6.06 -0.30
N ALA A 218 -13.81 -6.33 -1.53
CA ALA A 218 -15.22 -6.21 -1.94
C ALA A 218 -16.12 -7.21 -1.23
N GLU A 219 -15.56 -8.32 -0.77
CA GLU A 219 -16.22 -9.39 -0.04
C GLU A 219 -16.03 -9.24 1.48
N GLY A 220 -15.52 -8.11 1.98
CA GLY A 220 -15.41 -7.85 3.41
C GLY A 220 -14.28 -8.59 4.13
N HIS A 221 -13.38 -9.27 3.41
CA HIS A 221 -12.19 -9.92 3.97
C HIS A 221 -11.04 -8.93 4.09
N ILE A 222 -10.16 -9.14 5.08
CA ILE A 222 -9.01 -8.26 5.26
C ILE A 222 -7.85 -8.61 4.32
N LYS A 223 -7.07 -7.59 3.96
CA LYS A 223 -5.75 -7.75 3.35
C LYS A 223 -4.76 -6.81 4.02
N LEU A 224 -3.66 -7.36 4.56
CA LEU A 224 -2.55 -6.53 5.05
C LEU A 224 -1.79 -5.94 3.86
N THR A 225 -1.34 -4.70 4.01
CA THR A 225 -0.57 -3.97 2.99
C THR A 225 0.68 -3.32 3.59
N ASP A 226 1.44 -2.57 2.79
CA ASP A 226 2.61 -1.80 3.22
C ASP A 226 3.70 -2.60 3.94
N TYR A 227 4.47 -3.37 3.18
CA TYR A 227 5.55 -4.21 3.70
C TYR A 227 6.88 -3.47 3.94
N GLY A 228 6.90 -2.15 3.81
CA GLY A 228 8.13 -1.35 3.87
C GLY A 228 8.84 -1.36 5.24
N MET A 229 8.18 -1.83 6.30
CA MET A 229 8.80 -2.03 7.61
C MET A 229 9.10 -3.50 7.91
N CYS A 230 8.91 -4.43 6.99
CA CYS A 230 9.16 -5.84 7.28
C CYS A 230 10.64 -6.12 7.60
N LYS A 231 10.90 -7.21 8.33
CA LYS A 231 12.22 -7.80 8.51
C LYS A 231 12.17 -9.24 8.04
N GLU A 232 12.95 -9.58 7.02
CA GLU A 232 13.09 -10.95 6.52
C GLU A 232 14.31 -11.67 7.12
N ASN A 233 14.45 -12.96 6.80
CA ASN A 233 15.54 -13.84 7.21
C ASN A 233 15.67 -14.01 8.72
N VAL A 234 14.53 -13.99 9.43
CA VAL A 234 14.47 -14.23 10.88
C VAL A 234 14.17 -15.70 11.13
N ASN A 235 15.17 -16.48 11.58
CA ASN A 235 14.96 -17.88 11.94
C ASN A 235 14.38 -18.00 13.35
N PRO A 236 13.83 -19.18 13.73
CA PRO A 236 13.39 -19.42 15.09
C PRO A 236 14.52 -19.18 16.11
N GLY A 237 14.35 -18.17 16.97
CA GLY A 237 15.32 -17.77 17.99
C GLY A 237 16.23 -16.60 17.59
N ASP A 238 16.18 -16.17 16.33
CA ASP A 238 16.83 -14.93 15.90
C ASP A 238 16.04 -13.72 16.44
N VAL A 239 16.76 -12.62 16.66
CA VAL A 239 16.21 -11.36 17.16
C VAL A 239 16.69 -10.19 16.29
N THR A 240 15.98 -9.07 16.37
CA THR A 240 16.36 -7.80 15.76
C THR A 240 16.20 -6.65 16.76
N SER A 241 16.75 -5.47 16.45
CA SER A 241 16.80 -4.34 17.38
C SER A 241 16.46 -2.99 16.73
N THR A 242 16.01 -2.99 15.47
CA THR A 242 15.66 -1.74 14.77
C THR A 242 14.45 -1.09 15.44
N PHE A 243 14.61 0.16 15.89
CA PHE A 243 13.51 0.97 16.39
C PHE A 243 12.62 1.42 15.23
N CYS A 244 11.42 0.84 15.11
CA CYS A 244 10.47 1.14 14.05
C CYS A 244 9.03 0.85 14.50
N GLY A 245 8.07 1.21 13.65
CA GLY A 245 6.64 1.05 13.90
C GLY A 245 5.92 2.37 14.17
N THR A 246 4.59 2.31 14.16
CA THR A 246 3.74 3.47 14.42
C THR A 246 3.60 3.68 15.94
N PRO A 247 3.86 4.87 16.52
CA PRO A 247 4.00 5.08 17.97
C PRO A 247 2.94 4.45 18.88
N ASN A 248 1.66 4.46 18.48
CA ASN A 248 0.56 3.88 19.27
C ASN A 248 0.54 2.34 19.27
N TYR A 249 1.35 1.71 18.44
CA TYR A 249 1.40 0.25 18.21
C TYR A 249 2.77 -0.35 18.54
N ILE A 250 3.75 0.48 18.94
CA ILE A 250 5.10 0.01 19.28
C ILE A 250 5.04 -0.84 20.55
N ALA A 251 5.65 -2.02 20.50
CA ALA A 251 5.71 -2.94 21.62
C ALA A 251 6.67 -2.44 22.73
N PRO A 252 6.42 -2.79 24.01
CA PRO A 252 7.22 -2.30 25.14
C PRO A 252 8.72 -2.64 25.08
N GLU A 253 9.10 -3.77 24.50
CA GLU A 253 10.48 -4.19 24.26
C GLU A 253 11.21 -3.25 23.28
N ILE A 254 10.55 -2.83 22.21
CA ILE A 254 11.09 -1.86 21.24
C ILE A 254 11.30 -0.49 21.92
N LEU A 255 10.36 -0.05 22.76
CA LEU A 255 10.49 1.21 23.52
C LEU A 255 11.64 1.19 24.54
N ARG A 256 11.99 0.00 25.05
CA ARG A 256 13.12 -0.18 25.97
C ARG A 256 14.46 -0.34 25.24
N GLY A 257 14.44 -0.52 23.92
CA GLY A 257 15.63 -0.81 23.11
C GLY A 257 16.12 -2.24 23.28
N ASP A 258 15.25 -3.15 23.73
CA ASP A 258 15.56 -4.58 23.82
C ASP A 258 15.54 -5.21 22.42
N GLU A 259 16.25 -6.33 22.28
CA GLU A 259 16.12 -7.20 21.11
C GLU A 259 14.76 -7.92 21.12
N TYR A 260 14.15 -8.08 19.94
CA TYR A 260 12.81 -8.63 19.73
C TYR A 260 12.71 -9.55 18.53
#